data_AF-A0A0A8UQE4-F1
#
_entry.id   AF-A0A0A8UQE4-F1
#
_cell.length_a   1.000
_cell.length_b   1.000
_cell.length_c   1.000
_cell.angle_alpha   90.00
_cell.angle_beta   90.00
_cell.angle_gamma   90.00
#
_symmetry.space_group_name_H-M   'P 1'
#
loop_
_entity.id
_entity.type
_entity.pdbx_description
1 polymer ?
#
loop_
_entity_poly.entity_id
_entity_poly.type
_entity_poly.pdbx_seq_one_letter_code
_entity_poly.pdbx_strand_id
1 'polypeptide(L)'
;MPGLKFFNELEISIPSLYFEHGIVFDWRYQPPIEEKIFEKLNQNLPKLAQAWKEKGEPLLTNTIKLLGRPFSRQTLTASLILTPGQNSISKPLMIQALPYLENEAQNSLDIFVCEVYRALLSLYVDENFAVAGDIFSLDVFQGESEEIKKNILLLVIMLSVYQTTFPARNIIKSAIDSIKEPAMQRAWDILETHPDSCYLILERLPVYQIQSIISKQVSNVPTIFFEHAEDLEKGMSPIEMERLNAFIAELKALWQEKGTPLLIETIKFFDKSFHQNELTLSLSIDPKGRPMSHPLLETVRRQLRLPDEPLQRSRNFAVFTIYMLLLFRYSTQNFPTLESDNPFYLKFANEDYEIKNRLFPASIMMHTYKVTGRSNEFDEVVKELNSPVMDRVCKIINEEGGYELFLTEALSYTLAPPTYGL
;
A
#
# COMPACT_ATOMS: atom_id res chain seq x y z
N MET A 1 25.64 -25.81 -2.39
CA MET A 1 25.33 -25.44 -3.79
C MET A 1 26.61 -24.94 -4.45
N PRO A 2 27.08 -25.54 -5.56
CA PRO A 2 28.20 -25.00 -6.32
C PRO A 2 27.74 -23.82 -7.20
N GLY A 3 28.39 -22.67 -7.06
CA GLY A 3 28.63 -21.73 -8.17
C GLY A 3 27.52 -20.78 -8.62
N LEU A 4 26.61 -20.32 -7.76
CA LEU A 4 25.72 -19.20 -8.12
C LEU A 4 26.56 -17.94 -8.41
N LYS A 5 26.49 -17.44 -9.65
CA LYS A 5 27.16 -16.21 -10.07
C LYS A 5 26.30 -15.00 -9.67
N PHE A 6 26.77 -14.24 -8.69
CA PHE A 6 26.19 -12.93 -8.37
C PHE A 6 26.69 -11.87 -9.36
N PHE A 7 25.81 -10.97 -9.79
CA PHE A 7 26.20 -9.79 -10.55
C PHE A 7 26.86 -8.78 -9.59
N ASN A 8 28.16 -8.50 -9.78
CA ASN A 8 28.99 -7.87 -8.74
C ASN A 8 29.34 -6.38 -8.95
N GLU A 9 28.68 -5.65 -9.85
CA GLU A 9 29.17 -4.30 -10.24
C GLU A 9 28.10 -3.20 -10.36
N LEU A 10 26.90 -3.39 -9.82
CA LEU A 10 25.86 -2.34 -9.83
C LEU A 10 25.76 -1.66 -8.47
N GLU A 11 25.61 -0.34 -8.46
CA GLU A 11 25.16 0.40 -7.27
C GLU A 11 23.72 -0.05 -6.97
N ILE A 12 23.57 -0.90 -5.95
CA ILE A 12 22.30 -1.54 -5.63
C ILE A 12 21.44 -0.58 -4.81
N SER A 13 20.38 -0.07 -5.42
CA SER A 13 19.33 0.66 -4.71
C SER A 13 18.19 -0.30 -4.36
N ILE A 14 17.94 -0.46 -3.06
CA ILE A 14 16.74 -1.15 -2.55
C ILE A 14 15.66 -0.11 -2.20
N PRO A 15 14.36 -0.47 -2.28
CA PRO A 15 13.30 0.42 -1.83
C PRO A 15 13.35 0.61 -0.31
N SER A 16 13.08 1.84 0.14
CA SER A 16 12.79 2.10 1.56
C SER A 16 11.38 1.61 1.89
N LEU A 17 11.23 0.83 2.96
CA LEU A 17 9.94 0.32 3.41
C LEU A 17 9.46 1.06 4.64
N TYR A 18 8.24 1.59 4.57
CA TYR A 18 7.54 2.22 5.69
C TYR A 18 6.46 1.30 6.22
N PHE A 19 6.33 1.24 7.55
CA PHE A 19 5.27 0.49 8.21
C PHE A 19 4.22 1.45 8.74
N GLU A 20 2.95 1.17 8.46
CA GLU A 20 1.81 1.92 8.98
C GLU A 20 0.75 0.96 9.51
N HIS A 21 -0.10 1.41 10.43
CA HIS A 21 -1.25 0.62 10.86
C HIS A 21 -2.36 0.68 9.80
N GLY A 22 -2.84 -0.48 9.34
CA GLY A 22 -3.99 -0.63 8.45
C GLY A 22 -5.33 -0.43 9.18
N ILE A 23 -5.45 0.67 9.93
CA ILE A 23 -6.51 0.94 10.91
C ILE A 23 -7.93 0.74 10.37
N VAL A 24 -8.16 1.08 9.10
CA VAL A 24 -9.50 1.01 8.50
C VAL A 24 -9.95 -0.43 8.25
N PHE A 25 -9.01 -1.36 8.01
CA PHE A 25 -9.33 -2.79 7.93
C PHE A 25 -9.74 -3.32 9.30
N ASP A 26 -8.97 -2.97 10.33
CA ASP A 26 -9.18 -3.50 11.68
C ASP A 26 -10.45 -2.95 12.36
N TRP A 27 -10.78 -1.67 12.15
CA TRP A 27 -12.01 -1.08 12.69
C TRP A 27 -13.30 -1.74 12.18
N ARG A 28 -13.25 -2.37 11.00
CA ARG A 28 -14.42 -3.04 10.41
C ARG A 28 -14.55 -4.49 10.81
N TYR A 29 -13.53 -5.05 11.45
CA TYR A 29 -13.60 -6.41 11.93
C TYR A 29 -14.68 -6.54 12.99
N GLN A 30 -15.39 -7.68 12.96
CA GLN A 30 -16.46 -7.99 13.89
C GLN A 30 -16.16 -9.37 14.52
N PRO A 31 -15.96 -9.45 15.86
CA PRO A 31 -16.00 -8.35 16.83
C PRO A 31 -14.86 -7.33 16.65
N PRO A 32 -15.00 -6.07 17.10
CA PRO A 32 -13.94 -5.08 17.01
C PRO A 32 -12.63 -5.54 17.66
N ILE A 33 -11.49 -5.17 17.07
CA ILE A 33 -10.17 -5.41 17.66
C ILE A 33 -10.04 -4.59 18.95
N GLU A 34 -9.53 -5.22 20.01
CA GLU A 34 -9.37 -4.57 21.32
C GLU A 34 -8.34 -3.42 21.27
N GLU A 35 -8.65 -2.30 21.93
CA GLU A 35 -7.82 -1.08 21.91
C GLU A 35 -6.36 -1.32 22.35
N LYS A 36 -6.17 -2.16 23.37
CA LYS A 36 -4.84 -2.57 23.87
C LYS A 36 -3.95 -3.20 22.79
N ILE A 37 -4.53 -3.82 21.75
CA ILE A 37 -3.78 -4.44 20.65
C ILE A 37 -3.28 -3.35 19.69
N PHE A 38 -4.09 -2.30 19.44
CA PHE A 38 -3.65 -1.14 18.66
C PHE A 38 -2.49 -0.42 19.35
N GLU A 39 -2.60 -0.18 20.65
CA GLU A 39 -1.53 0.41 21.44
C GLU A 39 -0.25 -0.44 21.36
N LYS A 40 -0.39 -1.77 21.48
CA LYS A 40 0.72 -2.70 21.36
C LYS A 40 1.38 -2.65 19.97
N LEU A 41 0.60 -2.57 18.89
CA LEU A 41 1.13 -2.40 17.54
C LEU A 41 1.94 -1.09 17.45
N ASN A 42 1.36 0.02 17.88
CA ASN A 42 1.99 1.34 17.81
C ASN A 42 3.30 1.40 18.61
N GLN A 43 3.34 0.78 19.79
CA GLN A 43 4.55 0.67 20.61
C GLN A 43 5.61 -0.23 19.97
N ASN A 44 5.22 -1.25 19.20
CA ASN A 44 6.13 -2.19 18.55
C ASN A 44 6.53 -1.79 17.13
N LEU A 45 5.88 -0.82 16.49
CA LEU A 45 6.21 -0.33 15.16
C LEU A 45 7.71 -0.01 14.98
N PRO A 46 8.37 0.73 15.89
CA PRO A 46 9.81 1.00 15.77
C PRO A 46 10.66 -0.28 15.82
N LYS A 47 10.28 -1.27 16.64
CA LYS A 47 10.98 -2.55 16.77
C LYS A 47 10.83 -3.39 15.49
N LEU A 48 9.63 -3.44 14.91
CA LEU A 48 9.36 -4.12 13.64
C LEU A 48 10.13 -3.47 12.47
N ALA A 49 10.12 -2.14 12.41
CA ALA A 49 10.88 -1.39 11.42
C ALA A 49 12.39 -1.62 11.55
N GLN A 50 12.93 -1.64 12.77
CA GLN A 50 14.34 -1.93 13.00
C GLN A 50 14.71 -3.36 12.62
N ALA A 51 13.87 -4.35 12.96
CA ALA A 51 14.09 -5.75 12.56
C ALA A 51 14.11 -5.89 11.03
N TRP A 52 13.20 -5.21 10.33
CA TRP A 52 13.20 -5.14 8.87
C TRP A 52 14.49 -4.51 8.33
N LYS A 53 14.94 -3.38 8.89
CA LYS A 53 16.19 -2.73 8.47
C LYS A 53 17.39 -3.65 8.62
N GLU A 54 17.51 -4.35 9.75
CA GLU A 54 18.65 -5.22 10.05
C GLU A 54 18.65 -6.50 9.22
N LYS A 55 17.47 -7.08 8.95
CA LYS A 55 17.37 -8.44 8.38
C LYS A 55 16.68 -8.48 7.02
N GLY A 56 15.72 -7.61 6.77
CA GLY A 56 14.98 -7.51 5.50
C GLY A 56 15.76 -6.83 4.38
N GLU A 57 16.40 -5.68 4.65
CA GLU A 57 17.19 -4.95 3.64
C GLU A 57 18.35 -5.79 3.04
N PRO A 58 19.11 -6.58 3.81
CA PRO A 58 20.09 -7.50 3.26
C PRO A 58 19.48 -8.57 2.35
N LEU A 59 18.26 -9.04 2.64
CA LEU A 59 17.55 -9.98 1.76
C LEU A 59 17.27 -9.31 0.42
N LEU A 60 16.66 -8.12 0.40
CA LEU A 60 16.39 -7.39 -0.85
C LEU A 60 17.66 -7.14 -1.66
N THR A 61 18.75 -6.75 -0.99
CA THR A 61 20.05 -6.53 -1.63
C THR A 61 20.52 -7.81 -2.34
N ASN A 62 20.43 -8.95 -1.66
CA ASN A 62 20.85 -10.23 -2.23
C ASN A 62 19.86 -10.77 -3.27
N THR A 63 18.56 -10.41 -3.20
CA THR A 63 17.59 -10.64 -4.28
C THR A 63 18.01 -9.93 -5.56
N ILE A 64 18.39 -8.65 -5.46
CA ILE A 64 18.86 -7.88 -6.62
C ILE A 64 20.17 -8.45 -7.15
N LYS A 65 21.13 -8.83 -6.29
CA LYS A 65 22.38 -9.48 -6.75
C LYS A 65 22.12 -10.82 -7.44
N LEU A 66 21.13 -11.58 -6.94
CA LEU A 66 20.76 -12.89 -7.47
C LEU A 66 20.07 -12.76 -8.83
N LEU A 67 19.12 -11.83 -8.95
CA LEU A 67 18.21 -11.73 -10.09
C LEU A 67 18.63 -10.65 -11.09
N GLY A 68 19.58 -9.80 -10.73
CA GLY A 68 20.17 -8.77 -11.59
C GLY A 68 19.26 -7.59 -11.91
N ARG A 69 18.12 -7.43 -11.23
CA ARG A 69 17.17 -6.35 -11.50
C ARG A 69 16.83 -5.56 -10.24
N PRO A 70 16.81 -4.21 -10.30
CA PRO A 70 16.36 -3.40 -9.19
C PRO A 70 14.83 -3.45 -9.08
N PHE A 71 14.29 -3.03 -7.92
CA PHE A 71 12.88 -2.72 -7.80
C PHE A 71 12.55 -1.52 -8.69
N SER A 72 11.34 -1.48 -9.26
CA SER A 72 10.88 -0.33 -10.04
C SER A 72 10.67 0.93 -9.18
N ARG A 73 10.57 0.74 -7.87
CA ARG A 73 10.20 1.76 -6.88
C ARG A 73 11.32 2.03 -5.89
N GLN A 74 11.36 3.27 -5.40
CA GLN A 74 12.30 3.71 -4.37
C GLN A 74 11.67 3.68 -2.98
N THR A 75 10.35 3.77 -2.87
CA THR A 75 9.64 3.72 -1.59
C THR A 75 8.37 2.88 -1.65
N LEU A 76 8.15 2.09 -0.59
CA LEU A 76 7.00 1.20 -0.42
C LEU A 76 6.41 1.36 0.98
N THR A 77 5.11 1.07 1.12
CA THR A 77 4.40 1.12 2.39
C THR A 77 3.74 -0.22 2.65
N ALA A 78 4.06 -0.84 3.78
CA ALA A 78 3.42 -2.04 4.29
C ALA A 78 2.40 -1.65 5.37
N SER A 79 1.12 -1.91 5.10
CA SER A 79 0.06 -1.70 6.10
C SER A 79 -0.04 -2.94 6.99
N LEU A 80 0.25 -2.77 8.27
CA LEU A 80 0.14 -3.80 9.29
C LEU A 80 -1.32 -3.92 9.73
N ILE A 81 -1.92 -5.09 9.53
CA ILE A 81 -3.31 -5.39 9.91
C ILE A 81 -3.34 -6.34 11.11
N LEU A 82 -4.32 -6.17 11.99
CA LEU A 82 -4.49 -6.95 13.22
C LEU A 82 -5.64 -7.95 13.12
N THR A 83 -6.37 -7.93 12.01
CA THR A 83 -7.55 -8.77 11.78
C THR A 83 -7.21 -10.27 11.88
N PRO A 84 -7.78 -11.01 12.86
CA PRO A 84 -7.54 -12.44 13.02
C PRO A 84 -7.97 -13.24 11.79
N GLY A 85 -7.12 -14.20 11.39
CA GLY A 85 -7.40 -15.12 10.28
C GLY A 85 -7.29 -14.53 8.87
N GLN A 86 -6.90 -13.26 8.73
CA GLN A 86 -6.53 -12.70 7.42
C GLN A 86 -5.05 -12.93 7.13
N ASN A 87 -4.74 -13.54 5.99
CA ASN A 87 -3.36 -13.72 5.55
C ASN A 87 -2.77 -12.43 5.01
N SER A 88 -1.45 -12.28 5.10
CA SER A 88 -0.74 -11.19 4.43
C SER A 88 -0.84 -11.30 2.92
N ILE A 89 -1.05 -10.16 2.26
CA ILE A 89 -1.21 -10.04 0.81
C ILE A 89 -0.25 -8.99 0.24
N SER A 90 0.01 -9.07 -1.07
CA SER A 90 0.97 -8.22 -1.77
C SER A 90 0.35 -6.98 -2.38
N LYS A 91 -0.92 -7.04 -2.84
CA LYS A 91 -1.61 -5.93 -3.52
C LYS A 91 -3.00 -5.67 -2.91
N PRO A 92 -3.14 -4.68 -2.01
CA PRO A 92 -2.09 -3.82 -1.43
C PRO A 92 -1.13 -4.60 -0.51
N LEU A 93 0.07 -4.06 -0.26
CA LEU A 93 1.05 -4.67 0.64
C LEU A 93 0.55 -4.61 2.09
N MET A 94 -0.11 -5.68 2.52
CA MET A 94 -0.70 -5.79 3.85
C MET A 94 -0.12 -6.98 4.59
N ILE A 95 0.35 -6.75 5.81
CA ILE A 95 1.04 -7.75 6.61
C ILE A 95 0.24 -8.00 7.89
N GLN A 96 -0.12 -9.25 8.15
CA GLN A 96 -0.79 -9.66 9.37
C GLN A 96 0.17 -9.55 10.56
N ALA A 97 -0.01 -8.52 11.39
CA ALA A 97 0.91 -8.23 12.48
C ALA A 97 0.57 -8.97 13.79
N LEU A 98 -0.71 -9.35 13.98
CA LEU A 98 -1.19 -9.91 15.25
C LEU A 98 -0.35 -11.09 15.78
N PRO A 99 0.01 -12.12 14.97
CA PRO A 99 0.81 -13.25 15.44
C PRO A 99 2.17 -12.85 16.04
N TYR A 100 2.73 -11.74 15.56
CA TYR A 100 4.05 -11.27 15.95
C TYR A 100 4.03 -10.35 17.17
N LEU A 101 2.87 -9.73 17.44
CA LEU A 101 2.65 -8.95 18.64
C LEU A 101 2.38 -9.86 19.84
N GLU A 102 1.72 -11.00 19.66
CA GLU A 102 1.38 -11.92 20.75
C GLU A 102 2.57 -12.77 21.23
N ASN A 103 3.58 -12.99 20.39
CA ASN A 103 4.73 -13.82 20.69
C ASN A 103 6.02 -13.00 20.85
N GLU A 104 6.55 -12.93 22.08
CA GLU A 104 7.77 -12.18 22.41
C GLU A 104 9.08 -12.92 22.07
N ALA A 105 9.01 -14.17 21.60
CA ALA A 105 10.20 -14.92 21.24
C ALA A 105 10.96 -14.25 20.08
N GLN A 106 12.30 -14.26 20.10
CA GLN A 106 13.13 -13.70 19.03
C GLN A 106 12.78 -14.27 17.64
N ASN A 107 12.38 -15.54 17.57
CA ASN A 107 11.92 -16.19 16.33
C ASN A 107 10.69 -15.50 15.71
N SER A 108 9.88 -14.80 16.51
CA SER A 108 8.70 -14.06 16.05
C SER A 108 9.08 -12.93 15.09
N LEU A 109 10.15 -12.18 15.39
CA LEU A 109 10.66 -11.13 14.50
C LEU A 109 11.27 -11.68 13.22
N ASP A 110 11.94 -12.84 13.29
CA ASP A 110 12.49 -13.50 12.11
C ASP A 110 11.40 -13.97 11.15
N ILE A 111 10.31 -14.51 11.70
CA ILE A 111 9.15 -14.91 10.91
C ILE A 111 8.45 -13.67 10.31
N PHE A 112 8.29 -12.60 11.09
CA PHE A 112 7.76 -11.32 10.58
C PHE A 112 8.57 -10.80 9.39
N VAL A 113 9.90 -10.74 9.51
CA VAL A 113 10.77 -10.31 8.39
C VAL A 113 10.62 -11.23 7.18
N CYS A 114 10.48 -12.54 7.41
CA CYS A 114 10.24 -13.51 6.34
C CYS A 114 8.92 -13.27 5.62
N GLU A 115 7.86 -12.95 6.35
CA GLU A 115 6.56 -12.67 5.76
C GLU A 115 6.54 -11.35 4.98
N VAL A 116 7.13 -10.28 5.52
CA VAL A 116 7.30 -9.00 4.82
C VAL A 116 8.09 -9.21 3.53
N TYR A 117 9.22 -9.94 3.62
CA TYR A 117 10.05 -10.24 2.46
C TYR A 117 9.30 -11.08 1.41
N ARG A 118 8.52 -12.08 1.82
CA ARG A 118 7.68 -12.88 0.91
C ARG A 118 6.68 -12.01 0.15
N ALA A 119 5.95 -11.15 0.86
CA ALA A 119 4.95 -10.27 0.25
C ALA A 119 5.59 -9.27 -0.73
N LEU A 120 6.73 -8.70 -0.36
CA LEU A 120 7.51 -7.82 -1.24
C LEU A 120 8.10 -8.56 -2.45
N LEU A 121 8.55 -9.80 -2.25
CA LEU A 121 9.07 -10.61 -3.34
C LEU A 121 7.99 -10.98 -4.35
N SER A 122 6.74 -11.20 -3.89
CA SER A 122 5.58 -11.37 -4.77
C SER A 122 5.41 -10.17 -5.71
N LEU A 123 5.43 -8.95 -5.16
CA LEU A 123 5.39 -7.71 -5.95
C LEU A 123 6.53 -7.64 -6.96
N TYR A 124 7.76 -7.88 -6.49
CA TYR A 124 8.96 -7.85 -7.33
C TYR A 124 8.88 -8.86 -8.48
N VAL A 125 8.38 -10.07 -8.21
CA VAL A 125 8.25 -11.13 -9.21
C VAL A 125 7.23 -10.74 -10.26
N ASP A 126 6.08 -10.18 -9.86
CA ASP A 126 5.07 -9.72 -10.80
C ASP A 126 5.59 -8.58 -11.69
N GLU A 127 6.34 -7.63 -11.14
CA GLU A 127 6.93 -6.53 -11.90
C GLU A 127 7.94 -7.00 -12.95
N ASN A 128 8.75 -8.01 -12.61
CA ASN A 128 9.93 -8.37 -13.41
C ASN A 128 9.74 -9.62 -14.27
N PHE A 129 8.83 -10.51 -13.90
CA PHE A 129 8.67 -11.85 -14.47
C PHE A 129 7.22 -12.17 -14.86
N ALA A 130 6.40 -11.16 -15.15
CA ALA A 130 5.03 -11.32 -15.66
C ALA A 130 4.89 -12.25 -16.88
N VAL A 131 5.99 -12.57 -17.57
CA VAL A 131 6.06 -13.49 -18.73
C VAL A 131 6.96 -14.70 -18.41
N ALA A 132 6.74 -15.38 -17.28
CA ALA A 132 7.49 -16.58 -16.87
C ALA A 132 7.10 -17.86 -17.65
N GLY A 133 6.56 -17.73 -18.87
CA GLY A 133 6.00 -18.86 -19.64
C GLY A 133 6.96 -20.03 -19.82
N ASP A 134 8.24 -19.75 -20.10
CA ASP A 134 9.23 -20.83 -20.31
C ASP A 134 9.74 -21.41 -18.97
N ILE A 135 9.62 -20.70 -17.86
CA ILE A 135 9.94 -21.24 -16.52
C ILE A 135 8.86 -22.24 -16.12
N PHE A 136 7.59 -21.90 -16.33
CA PHE A 136 6.45 -22.76 -16.02
C PHE A 136 6.32 -24.00 -16.93
N SER A 137 7.18 -24.14 -17.94
CA SER A 137 7.32 -25.36 -18.74
C SER A 137 8.12 -26.47 -18.04
N LEU A 138 8.83 -26.18 -16.94
CA LEU A 138 9.58 -27.18 -16.18
C LEU A 138 8.63 -28.24 -15.57
N ASP A 139 9.10 -29.48 -15.49
CA ASP A 139 8.32 -30.62 -14.99
C ASP A 139 7.77 -30.40 -13.58
N VAL A 140 8.50 -29.66 -12.73
CA VAL A 140 8.10 -29.30 -11.36
C VAL A 140 6.80 -28.48 -11.28
N PHE A 141 6.40 -27.84 -12.38
CA PHE A 141 5.18 -27.04 -12.47
C PHE A 141 4.02 -27.78 -13.18
N GLN A 142 4.24 -28.99 -13.70
CA GLN A 142 3.23 -29.70 -14.49
C GLN A 142 2.03 -30.08 -13.62
N GLY A 143 0.83 -29.74 -14.10
CA GLY A 143 -0.43 -30.06 -13.43
C GLY A 143 -0.79 -29.17 -12.24
N GLU A 144 0.09 -28.24 -11.85
CA GLU A 144 -0.15 -27.32 -10.73
C GLU A 144 -0.88 -26.05 -11.17
N SER A 145 -1.59 -25.41 -10.24
CA SER A 145 -2.27 -24.14 -10.48
C SER A 145 -1.28 -22.98 -10.59
N GLU A 146 -1.66 -21.87 -11.24
CA GLU A 146 -0.81 -20.67 -11.34
C GLU A 146 -0.39 -20.13 -9.96
N GLU A 147 -1.28 -20.20 -8.97
CA GLU A 147 -0.99 -19.81 -7.57
C GLU A 147 0.13 -20.68 -6.96
N ILE A 148 0.09 -22.00 -7.16
CA ILE A 148 1.13 -22.92 -6.69
C ILE A 148 2.44 -22.67 -7.43
N LYS A 149 2.41 -22.47 -8.76
CA LYS A 149 3.60 -22.16 -9.56
C LYS A 149 4.28 -20.87 -9.10
N LYS A 150 3.50 -19.81 -8.83
CA LYS A 150 4.01 -18.56 -8.26
C LYS A 150 4.64 -18.80 -6.89
N ASN A 151 3.98 -19.55 -6.01
CA ASN A 151 4.51 -19.87 -4.68
C ASN A 151 5.82 -20.70 -4.74
N ILE A 152 5.93 -21.68 -5.64
CA ILE A 152 7.18 -22.43 -5.88
C ILE A 152 8.30 -21.47 -6.27
N LEU A 153 8.03 -20.57 -7.23
CA LEU A 153 9.03 -19.58 -7.67
C LEU A 153 9.48 -18.67 -6.52
N LEU A 154 8.55 -18.14 -5.72
CA LEU A 154 8.86 -17.33 -4.54
C LEU A 154 9.75 -18.10 -3.56
N LEU A 155 9.38 -19.34 -3.24
CA LEU A 155 10.12 -20.18 -2.30
C LEU A 155 11.54 -20.48 -2.78
N VAL A 156 11.74 -20.76 -4.07
CA VAL A 156 13.09 -20.99 -4.63
C VAL A 156 13.97 -19.75 -4.45
N ILE A 157 13.44 -18.57 -4.75
CA ILE A 157 14.20 -17.32 -4.57
C ILE A 157 14.48 -17.08 -3.09
N MET A 158 13.49 -17.23 -2.20
CA MET A 158 13.67 -17.09 -0.75
C MET A 158 14.74 -18.06 -0.22
N LEU A 159 14.64 -19.34 -0.61
CA LEU A 159 15.59 -20.41 -0.29
C LEU A 159 16.97 -20.19 -0.88
N SER A 160 17.14 -19.32 -1.87
CA SER A 160 18.46 -18.97 -2.38
C SER A 160 19.00 -17.75 -1.64
N VAL A 161 18.20 -16.70 -1.53
CA VAL A 161 18.59 -15.40 -0.96
C VAL A 161 18.94 -15.50 0.52
N TYR A 162 18.12 -16.17 1.33
CA TYR A 162 18.47 -16.35 2.75
C TYR A 162 19.81 -17.13 2.92
N GLN A 163 20.40 -17.81 1.91
CA GLN A 163 21.32 -18.96 2.07
C GLN A 163 22.78 -18.57 2.27
N THR A 164 23.03 -17.28 2.33
CA THR A 164 23.58 -16.38 1.32
C THR A 164 23.57 -15.08 2.10
N THR A 165 22.40 -14.72 2.65
CA THR A 165 22.23 -13.71 3.69
C THR A 165 22.46 -14.25 5.10
N PHE A 166 21.87 -15.40 5.45
CA PHE A 166 21.87 -15.97 6.81
C PHE A 166 22.25 -17.47 6.77
N PRO A 167 23.49 -17.86 7.13
CA PRO A 167 23.97 -19.23 6.99
C PRO A 167 23.29 -20.32 7.85
N ALA A 168 22.30 -19.98 8.70
CA ALA A 168 21.58 -20.93 9.56
C ALA A 168 20.05 -20.78 9.36
N ARG A 169 19.35 -21.81 8.85
CA ARG A 169 18.07 -21.61 8.11
C ARG A 169 16.96 -22.62 8.36
N ASN A 170 16.45 -22.66 9.57
CA ASN A 170 15.12 -23.25 9.79
C ASN A 170 13.99 -22.19 9.73
N ILE A 171 14.33 -20.91 9.52
CA ILE A 171 13.39 -19.76 9.55
C ILE A 171 12.35 -19.86 8.43
N ILE A 172 12.73 -20.22 7.21
CA ILE A 172 11.78 -20.29 6.08
C ILE A 172 10.71 -21.35 6.35
N LYS A 173 11.10 -22.53 6.84
CA LYS A 173 10.14 -23.58 7.19
C LYS A 173 9.21 -23.12 8.31
N SER A 174 9.75 -22.54 9.38
CA SER A 174 8.92 -21.99 10.46
C SER A 174 7.94 -20.91 9.98
N ALA A 175 8.33 -20.07 9.02
CA ALA A 175 7.46 -19.07 8.43
C ALA A 175 6.38 -19.67 7.52
N ILE A 176 6.70 -20.70 6.75
CA ILE A 176 5.70 -21.40 5.93
C ILE A 176 4.67 -22.10 6.81
N ASP A 177 5.13 -22.75 7.89
CA ASP A 177 4.25 -23.42 8.84
C ASP A 177 3.29 -22.43 9.54
N SER A 178 3.70 -21.17 9.72
CA SER A 178 2.84 -20.13 10.30
C SER A 178 1.81 -19.53 9.33
N ILE A 179 2.09 -19.50 8.02
CA ILE A 179 1.22 -18.87 7.00
C ILE A 179 -0.09 -19.66 6.77
N LYS A 180 -0.14 -20.97 7.08
CA LYS A 180 -1.33 -21.84 6.97
C LYS A 180 -2.08 -21.80 5.62
N GLU A 181 -1.41 -21.35 4.55
CA GLU A 181 -1.98 -21.29 3.21
C GLU A 181 -1.75 -22.62 2.47
N PRO A 182 -2.81 -23.32 2.00
CA PRO A 182 -2.65 -24.62 1.35
C PRO A 182 -1.76 -24.60 0.11
N ALA A 183 -1.84 -23.56 -0.72
CA ALA A 183 -1.03 -23.43 -1.93
C ALA A 183 0.46 -23.26 -1.59
N MET A 184 0.79 -22.51 -0.53
CA MET A 184 2.16 -22.36 -0.03
C MET A 184 2.72 -23.67 0.54
N GLN A 185 1.90 -24.41 1.31
CA GLN A 185 2.30 -25.71 1.84
C GLN A 185 2.57 -26.72 0.71
N ARG A 186 1.68 -26.77 -0.28
CA ARG A 186 1.86 -27.62 -1.46
C ARG A 186 3.14 -27.26 -2.23
N ALA A 187 3.41 -25.97 -2.42
CA ALA A 187 4.65 -25.51 -3.06
C ALA A 187 5.90 -25.94 -2.30
N TRP A 188 5.87 -25.88 -0.96
CA TRP A 188 6.96 -26.37 -0.11
C TRP A 188 7.19 -27.89 -0.26
N ASP A 189 6.12 -28.69 -0.20
CA ASP A 189 6.20 -30.15 -0.33
C ASP A 189 6.79 -30.58 -1.69
N ILE A 190 6.47 -29.84 -2.75
CA ILE A 190 7.03 -30.07 -4.09
C ILE A 190 8.55 -29.82 -4.09
N LEU A 191 9.01 -28.76 -3.44
CA LEU A 191 10.44 -28.44 -3.36
C LEU A 191 11.22 -29.40 -2.46
N GLU A 192 10.59 -29.93 -1.39
CA GLU A 192 11.20 -30.98 -0.56
C GLU A 192 11.34 -32.31 -1.32
N THR A 193 10.38 -32.63 -2.18
CA THR A 193 10.41 -33.86 -2.98
C THR A 193 11.29 -33.75 -4.23
N HIS A 194 11.53 -32.53 -4.73
CA HIS A 194 12.35 -32.26 -5.91
C HIS A 194 13.42 -31.18 -5.63
N PRO A 195 14.44 -31.46 -4.80
CA PRO A 195 15.42 -30.44 -4.38
C PRO A 195 16.23 -29.87 -5.55
N ASP A 196 16.46 -30.65 -6.61
CA ASP A 196 17.18 -30.21 -7.81
C ASP A 196 16.41 -29.15 -8.62
N SER A 197 15.08 -29.07 -8.45
CA SER A 197 14.24 -28.06 -9.11
C SER A 197 14.60 -26.64 -8.71
N CYS A 198 15.12 -26.43 -7.49
CA CYS A 198 15.59 -25.11 -7.06
C CYS A 198 16.68 -24.57 -8.01
N TYR A 199 17.66 -25.42 -8.35
CA TYR A 199 18.76 -25.03 -9.22
C TYR A 199 18.27 -24.75 -10.65
N LEU A 200 17.43 -25.63 -11.20
CA LEU A 200 16.88 -25.48 -12.56
C LEU A 200 16.04 -24.21 -12.72
N ILE A 201 15.22 -23.87 -11.72
CA ILE A 201 14.42 -22.64 -11.73
C ILE A 201 15.33 -21.40 -11.69
N LEU A 202 16.34 -21.39 -10.80
CA LEU A 202 17.28 -20.27 -10.71
C LEU A 202 18.09 -20.06 -11.99
N GLU A 203 18.50 -21.11 -12.69
CA GLU A 203 19.22 -20.99 -13.96
C GLU A 203 18.38 -20.32 -15.05
N ARG A 204 17.05 -20.47 -15.01
CA ARG A 204 16.15 -19.89 -16.02
C ARG A 204 15.71 -18.46 -15.73
N LEU A 205 15.79 -18.00 -14.48
CA LEU A 205 15.38 -16.64 -14.09
C LEU A 205 16.19 -15.51 -14.78
N PRO A 206 17.53 -15.59 -14.91
CA PRO A 206 18.34 -14.53 -15.52
C PRO A 206 18.13 -14.30 -17.02
N VAL A 207 17.41 -15.19 -17.74
CA VAL A 207 17.28 -15.17 -19.22
C VAL A 207 16.36 -14.06 -19.72
N TYR A 208 15.50 -13.51 -18.85
CA TYR A 208 14.69 -12.36 -19.19
C TYR A 208 15.44 -11.09 -18.78
N GLN A 209 15.93 -10.31 -19.74
CA GLN A 209 16.53 -9.00 -19.51
C GLN A 209 15.79 -7.95 -20.33
N ILE A 210 15.04 -7.06 -19.67
CA ILE A 210 14.61 -5.79 -20.26
C ILE A 210 14.95 -4.67 -19.28
N GLN A 211 15.50 -3.59 -19.83
CA GLN A 211 15.93 -2.38 -19.14
C GLN A 211 14.77 -1.71 -18.40
N SER A 212 14.99 -1.29 -17.14
CA SER A 212 14.16 -0.28 -16.49
C SER A 212 14.82 1.09 -16.59
N ILE A 213 14.02 2.07 -16.97
CA ILE A 213 14.38 3.49 -17.01
C ILE A 213 14.11 4.04 -15.61
N ILE A 214 15.17 4.44 -14.90
CA ILE A 214 15.05 5.21 -13.66
C ILE A 214 14.79 6.66 -14.05
N SER A 215 13.54 7.14 -13.92
CA SER A 215 13.28 8.58 -13.94
C SER A 215 13.41 9.13 -12.53
N LYS A 216 14.48 9.89 -12.26
CA LYS A 216 14.56 10.73 -11.06
C LYS A 216 13.60 11.90 -11.23
N GLN A 217 12.55 11.96 -10.42
CA GLN A 217 11.72 13.15 -10.29
C GLN A 217 12.11 13.92 -9.03
N VAL A 218 12.53 15.16 -9.23
CA VAL A 218 12.87 16.12 -8.17
C VAL A 218 11.63 16.96 -7.93
N SER A 219 10.68 16.42 -7.19
CA SER A 219 9.53 17.21 -6.72
C SER A 219 9.12 16.73 -5.34
N ASN A 220 8.76 17.67 -4.46
CA ASN A 220 8.25 17.39 -3.11
C ASN A 220 6.80 16.84 -3.11
N VAL A 221 6.24 16.63 -4.30
CA VAL A 221 4.90 16.06 -4.51
C VAL A 221 5.05 14.54 -4.69
N PRO A 222 4.28 13.72 -3.96
CA PRO A 222 4.37 12.28 -4.11
C PRO A 222 3.92 11.84 -5.51
N THR A 223 4.69 10.94 -6.12
CA THR A 223 4.29 10.19 -7.31
C THR A 223 3.28 9.13 -6.90
N ILE A 224 2.12 9.09 -7.56
CA ILE A 224 1.07 8.08 -7.31
C ILE A 224 1.19 6.95 -8.33
N PHE A 225 1.37 5.73 -7.83
CA PHE A 225 1.35 4.48 -8.58
C PHE A 225 -0.04 3.86 -8.48
N PHE A 226 -0.70 3.68 -9.62
CA PHE A 226 -2.04 3.08 -9.70
C PHE A 226 -1.91 1.60 -9.96
N GLU A 227 -2.42 0.77 -9.05
CA GLU A 227 -2.29 -0.69 -9.12
C GLU A 227 -3.65 -1.35 -8.91
N HIS A 228 -3.90 -2.49 -9.54
CA HIS A 228 -5.07 -3.31 -9.25
C HIS A 228 -4.90 -4.01 -7.88
N ALA A 229 -5.92 -3.95 -7.03
CA ALA A 229 -6.00 -4.70 -5.77
C ALA A 229 -6.32 -6.21 -5.99
N GLU A 230 -5.51 -6.89 -6.80
CA GLU A 230 -5.81 -8.25 -7.30
C GLU A 230 -6.08 -9.27 -6.17
N ASP A 231 -5.34 -9.16 -5.06
CA ASP A 231 -5.43 -10.11 -3.95
C ASP A 231 -6.74 -9.97 -3.16
N LEU A 232 -7.41 -8.81 -3.27
CA LEU A 232 -8.73 -8.56 -2.70
C LEU A 232 -9.87 -9.05 -3.61
N GLU A 233 -9.58 -9.42 -4.86
CA GLU A 233 -10.58 -9.57 -5.93
C GLU A 233 -10.52 -10.93 -6.62
N LYS A 234 -10.48 -11.99 -5.81
CA LYS A 234 -10.53 -13.37 -6.29
C LYS A 234 -11.84 -13.63 -7.04
N GLY A 235 -11.75 -13.94 -8.34
CA GLY A 235 -12.90 -14.34 -9.17
C GLY A 235 -13.39 -13.30 -10.19
N MET A 236 -12.62 -12.24 -10.43
CA MET A 236 -12.93 -11.26 -11.49
C MET A 236 -12.90 -11.89 -12.89
N SER A 237 -13.82 -11.49 -13.77
CA SER A 237 -13.81 -11.93 -15.16
C SER A 237 -12.68 -11.27 -15.97
N PRO A 238 -12.19 -11.91 -17.06
CA PRO A 238 -11.19 -11.31 -17.94
C PRO A 238 -11.57 -9.94 -18.51
N ILE A 239 -12.86 -9.74 -18.78
CA ILE A 239 -13.39 -8.48 -19.33
C ILE A 239 -13.30 -7.36 -18.28
N GLU A 240 -13.65 -7.65 -17.03
CA GLU A 240 -13.53 -6.68 -15.93
C GLU A 240 -12.06 -6.29 -15.70
N MET A 241 -11.14 -7.25 -15.76
CA MET A 241 -9.70 -6.99 -15.66
C MET A 241 -9.20 -6.10 -16.80
N GLU A 242 -9.58 -6.40 -18.05
CA GLU A 242 -9.21 -5.58 -19.21
C GLU A 242 -9.72 -4.13 -19.06
N ARG A 243 -10.97 -3.97 -18.61
CA ARG A 243 -11.58 -2.65 -18.39
C ARG A 243 -10.91 -1.88 -17.26
N LEU A 244 -10.59 -2.55 -16.15
CA LEU A 244 -9.86 -1.94 -15.04
C LEU A 244 -8.48 -1.48 -15.48
N ASN A 245 -7.73 -2.30 -16.22
CA ASN A 245 -6.41 -1.94 -16.73
C ASN A 245 -6.46 -0.73 -17.68
N ALA A 246 -7.44 -0.69 -18.58
CA ALA A 246 -7.67 0.48 -19.43
C ALA A 246 -8.00 1.74 -18.62
N PHE A 247 -8.83 1.59 -17.57
CA PHE A 247 -9.18 2.69 -16.69
C PHE A 247 -8.01 3.16 -15.81
N ILE A 248 -7.13 2.26 -15.35
CA ILE A 248 -5.90 2.60 -14.63
C ILE A 248 -5.03 3.54 -15.49
N ALA A 249 -4.86 3.22 -16.78
CA ALA A 249 -4.10 4.05 -17.70
C ALA A 249 -4.75 5.44 -17.90
N GLU A 250 -6.07 5.47 -18.07
CA GLU A 250 -6.85 6.72 -18.17
C GLU A 250 -6.71 7.56 -16.89
N LEU A 251 -6.89 6.94 -15.73
CA LEU A 251 -6.84 7.59 -14.42
C LEU A 251 -5.45 8.14 -14.12
N LYS A 252 -4.38 7.45 -14.54
CA LYS A 252 -3.01 7.95 -14.42
C LYS A 252 -2.83 9.27 -15.18
N ALA A 253 -3.30 9.35 -16.42
CA ALA A 253 -3.22 10.57 -17.22
C ALA A 253 -4.07 11.69 -16.60
N LEU A 254 -5.29 11.36 -16.19
CA LEU A 254 -6.19 12.30 -15.52
C LEU A 254 -5.61 12.82 -14.20
N TRP A 255 -4.96 11.96 -13.42
CA TRP A 255 -4.32 12.34 -12.17
C TRP A 255 -3.15 13.29 -12.40
N GLN A 256 -2.34 13.07 -13.43
CA GLN A 256 -1.28 14.01 -13.81
C GLN A 256 -1.84 15.39 -14.18
N GLU A 257 -2.93 15.42 -14.95
CA GLU A 257 -3.56 16.67 -15.37
C GLU A 257 -4.28 17.40 -14.22
N LYS A 258 -5.05 16.66 -13.42
CA LYS A 258 -6.03 17.23 -12.49
C LYS A 258 -5.75 16.97 -11.02
N GLY A 259 -5.19 15.83 -10.66
CA GLY A 259 -4.91 15.48 -9.26
C GLY A 259 -3.61 16.13 -8.75
N THR A 260 -2.55 16.06 -9.55
CA THR A 260 -1.21 16.57 -9.21
C THR A 260 -1.21 18.06 -8.88
N PRO A 261 -1.90 18.94 -9.64
CA PRO A 261 -1.99 20.36 -9.27
C PRO A 261 -2.63 20.61 -7.91
N LEU A 262 -3.60 19.78 -7.48
CA LEU A 262 -4.24 19.92 -6.17
C LEU A 262 -3.25 19.60 -5.03
N LEU A 263 -2.42 18.57 -5.21
CA LEU A 263 -1.35 18.25 -4.25
C LEU A 263 -0.28 19.34 -4.20
N ILE A 264 0.12 19.89 -5.36
CA ILE A 264 1.07 21.01 -5.44
C ILE A 264 0.58 22.18 -4.60
N GLU A 265 -0.67 22.60 -4.78
CA GLU A 265 -1.22 23.72 -4.03
C GLU A 265 -1.40 23.40 -2.53
N THR A 266 -1.71 22.14 -2.17
CA THR A 266 -1.71 21.71 -0.75
C THR A 266 -0.33 21.90 -0.11
N ILE A 267 0.70 21.35 -0.73
CA ILE A 267 2.07 21.38 -0.20
C ILE A 267 2.57 22.82 -0.12
N LYS A 268 2.29 23.63 -1.16
CA LYS A 268 2.65 25.05 -1.20
C LYS A 268 1.93 25.86 -0.13
N PHE A 269 0.66 25.58 0.15
CA PHE A 269 -0.13 26.31 1.13
C PHE A 269 0.40 26.09 2.56
N PHE A 270 0.73 24.85 2.90
CA PHE A 270 1.19 24.48 4.26
C PHE A 270 2.71 24.50 4.43
N ASP A 271 3.47 24.62 3.34
CA ASP A 271 4.93 24.45 3.31
C ASP A 271 5.40 23.14 3.96
N LYS A 272 4.63 22.07 3.75
CA LYS A 272 4.89 20.73 4.29
C LYS A 272 4.68 19.66 3.23
N SER A 273 5.67 18.80 3.06
CA SER A 273 5.63 17.69 2.09
C SER A 273 5.01 16.44 2.70
N PHE A 274 4.67 15.46 1.85
CA PHE A 274 4.38 14.11 2.34
C PHE A 274 5.68 13.50 2.89
N HIS A 275 5.57 12.60 3.87
CA HIS A 275 6.74 11.85 4.35
C HIS A 275 7.32 10.92 3.27
N GLN A 276 6.52 10.58 2.27
CA GLN A 276 6.87 9.65 1.20
C GLN A 276 6.79 10.34 -0.15
N ASN A 277 7.75 10.06 -1.02
CA ASN A 277 7.81 10.59 -2.39
C ASN A 277 7.11 9.67 -3.40
N GLU A 278 6.77 8.44 -3.03
CA GLU A 278 5.97 7.52 -3.85
C GLU A 278 4.87 6.90 -2.99
N LEU A 279 3.65 6.83 -3.53
CA LEU A 279 2.50 6.20 -2.90
C LEU A 279 1.85 5.22 -3.88
N THR A 280 1.44 4.04 -3.41
CA THR A 280 0.57 3.16 -4.21
C THR A 280 -0.86 3.38 -3.82
N LEU A 281 -1.66 3.71 -4.83
CA LEU A 281 -3.10 3.63 -4.77
C LEU A 281 -3.54 2.29 -5.38
N SER A 282 -4.04 1.40 -4.54
CA SER A 282 -4.70 0.19 -5.00
C SER A 282 -6.13 0.52 -5.44
N LEU A 283 -6.54 0.01 -6.60
CA LEU A 283 -7.87 0.18 -7.16
C LEU A 283 -8.63 -1.13 -7.05
N SER A 284 -9.84 -1.04 -6.50
CA SER A 284 -10.77 -2.14 -6.35
C SER A 284 -12.06 -1.87 -7.13
N ILE A 285 -12.63 -2.91 -7.73
CA ILE A 285 -13.95 -2.93 -8.35
C ILE A 285 -14.99 -3.67 -7.50
N ASP A 286 -14.61 -4.24 -6.35
CA ASP A 286 -15.58 -4.82 -5.42
C ASP A 286 -16.58 -3.73 -4.98
N PRO A 287 -17.89 -3.85 -5.31
CA PRO A 287 -18.88 -2.87 -4.89
C PRO A 287 -19.09 -2.80 -3.37
N LYS A 288 -18.62 -3.81 -2.62
CA LYS A 288 -18.62 -3.83 -1.15
C LYS A 288 -17.33 -3.26 -0.57
N GLY A 289 -16.27 -3.19 -1.37
CA GLY A 289 -15.06 -2.46 -1.05
C GLY A 289 -15.42 -1.02 -0.72
N ARG A 290 -14.85 -0.49 0.36
CA ARG A 290 -14.94 0.95 0.62
C ARG A 290 -13.56 1.57 0.51
N PRO A 291 -13.46 2.81 0.02
CA PRO A 291 -12.23 3.58 0.03
C PRO A 291 -11.56 3.66 1.40
N MET A 292 -10.24 3.67 1.42
CA MET A 292 -9.41 3.73 2.62
C MET A 292 -8.16 4.56 2.37
N SER A 293 -7.77 5.33 3.39
CA SER A 293 -6.50 6.06 3.35
C SER A 293 -5.34 5.17 3.81
N HIS A 294 -5.54 4.18 4.69
CA HIS A 294 -4.49 3.27 5.19
C HIS A 294 -4.99 1.81 5.16
N PRO A 295 -4.57 0.98 4.18
CA PRO A 295 -3.79 1.31 2.98
C PRO A 295 -4.54 2.28 2.06
N LEU A 296 -3.82 2.90 1.12
CA LEU A 296 -4.41 3.77 0.11
C LEU A 296 -5.15 2.91 -0.93
N LEU A 297 -6.44 2.73 -0.74
CA LEU A 297 -7.33 1.90 -1.56
C LEU A 297 -8.52 2.73 -2.01
N GLU A 298 -8.83 2.73 -3.31
CA GLU A 298 -10.03 3.37 -3.86
C GLU A 298 -10.92 2.35 -4.57
N THR A 299 -12.23 2.45 -4.38
CA THR A 299 -13.21 1.63 -5.09
C THR A 299 -13.72 2.37 -6.33
N VAL A 300 -13.36 1.87 -7.51
CA VAL A 300 -13.63 2.51 -8.81
C VAL A 300 -14.78 1.87 -9.59
N ARG A 301 -15.51 0.93 -8.98
CA ARG A 301 -16.56 0.15 -9.65
C ARG A 301 -17.63 1.00 -10.35
N ARG A 302 -17.97 2.15 -9.77
CA ARG A 302 -19.01 3.06 -10.27
C ARG A 302 -18.50 4.00 -11.37
N GLN A 303 -17.18 4.09 -11.50
CA GLN A 303 -16.44 4.84 -12.51
C GLN A 303 -16.05 3.92 -13.68
N LEU A 304 -16.13 2.60 -13.51
CA LEU A 304 -15.94 1.66 -14.61
C LEU A 304 -17.21 1.52 -15.45
N ARG A 305 -17.04 1.59 -16.77
CA ARG A 305 -18.09 1.25 -17.72
C ARG A 305 -18.00 -0.24 -18.03
N LEU A 306 -18.90 -1.03 -17.46
CA LEU A 306 -19.07 -2.45 -17.80
C LEU A 306 -20.09 -2.61 -18.95
N PRO A 307 -20.04 -3.71 -19.72
CA PRO A 307 -20.87 -3.88 -20.92
C PRO A 307 -22.38 -3.64 -20.70
N ASP A 308 -22.89 -4.04 -19.53
CA ASP A 308 -24.32 -4.00 -19.21
C ASP A 308 -24.70 -2.89 -18.23
N GLU A 309 -23.76 -1.98 -17.91
CA GLU A 309 -23.97 -0.96 -16.89
C GLU A 309 -23.61 0.45 -17.38
N PRO A 310 -24.48 1.43 -17.15
CA PRO A 310 -24.13 2.81 -17.40
C PRO A 310 -23.03 3.25 -16.43
N LEU A 311 -22.22 4.21 -16.88
CA LEU A 311 -21.31 4.92 -15.99
C LEU A 311 -22.13 5.63 -14.91
N GLN A 312 -21.88 5.32 -13.64
CA GLN A 312 -22.63 5.89 -12.52
C GLN A 312 -21.97 7.14 -11.94
N ARG A 313 -20.63 7.23 -12.07
CA ARG A 313 -19.83 8.31 -11.51
C ARG A 313 -18.87 8.90 -12.53
N SER A 314 -18.64 10.21 -12.44
CA SER A 314 -17.75 10.93 -13.35
C SER A 314 -16.28 10.58 -13.11
N ARG A 315 -15.43 10.98 -14.06
CA ARG A 315 -13.98 10.90 -13.91
C ARG A 315 -13.44 11.86 -12.86
N ASN A 316 -14.03 13.05 -12.76
CA ASN A 316 -13.69 14.03 -11.72
C ASN A 316 -14.03 13.50 -10.32
N PHE A 317 -15.08 12.69 -10.19
CA PHE A 317 -15.39 11.99 -8.94
C PHE A 317 -14.23 11.10 -8.46
N ALA A 318 -13.55 10.37 -9.36
CA ALA A 318 -12.38 9.58 -9.00
C ALA A 318 -11.21 10.46 -8.52
N VAL A 319 -10.93 11.56 -9.21
CA VAL A 319 -9.87 12.50 -8.78
C VAL A 319 -10.19 13.07 -7.40
N PHE A 320 -11.44 13.45 -7.16
CA PHE A 320 -11.90 13.99 -5.90
C PHE A 320 -11.75 13.00 -4.74
N THR A 321 -12.20 11.74 -4.92
CA THR A 321 -12.12 10.73 -3.85
C THR A 321 -10.68 10.36 -3.55
N ILE A 322 -9.85 10.16 -4.57
CA ILE A 322 -8.42 9.86 -4.39
C ILE A 322 -7.72 11.01 -3.67
N TYR A 323 -8.00 12.25 -4.06
CA TYR A 323 -7.41 13.40 -3.42
C TYR A 323 -7.87 13.53 -1.95
N MET A 324 -9.13 13.25 -1.65
CA MET A 324 -9.62 13.20 -0.27
C MET A 324 -8.89 12.13 0.56
N LEU A 325 -8.68 10.92 0.01
CA LEU A 325 -7.91 9.85 0.66
C LEU A 325 -6.47 10.28 0.97
N LEU A 326 -5.84 10.99 0.02
CA LEU A 326 -4.50 11.54 0.20
C LEU A 326 -4.48 12.65 1.25
N LEU A 327 -5.52 13.48 1.34
CA LEU A 327 -5.61 14.50 2.38
C LEU A 327 -5.81 13.92 3.78
N PHE A 328 -6.50 12.80 3.93
CA PHE A 328 -6.52 12.07 5.21
C PHE A 328 -5.09 11.64 5.60
N ARG A 329 -4.33 11.02 4.68
CA ARG A 329 -2.93 10.65 4.94
C ARG A 329 -2.08 11.86 5.30
N TYR A 330 -2.17 12.92 4.47
CA TYR A 330 -1.42 14.16 4.67
C TYR A 330 -1.70 14.77 6.03
N SER A 331 -2.98 14.76 6.44
CA SER A 331 -3.41 15.33 7.71
C SER A 331 -2.85 14.56 8.90
N THR A 332 -2.92 13.22 8.87
CA THR A 332 -2.33 12.36 9.91
C THR A 332 -0.81 12.55 10.03
N GLN A 333 -0.11 12.72 8.91
CA GLN A 333 1.34 12.91 8.90
C GLN A 333 1.78 14.27 9.43
N ASN A 334 1.09 15.34 9.00
CA ASN A 334 1.54 16.71 9.23
C ASN A 334 0.85 17.41 10.41
N PHE A 335 -0.28 16.88 10.89
CA PHE A 335 -1.10 17.43 11.97
C PHE A 335 -1.72 16.32 12.87
N PRO A 336 -0.90 15.42 13.46
CA PRO A 336 -1.40 14.25 14.19
C PRO A 336 -2.28 14.57 15.42
N THR A 337 -2.15 15.76 16.02
CA THR A 337 -2.90 16.19 17.21
C THR A 337 -4.05 17.16 16.91
N LEU A 338 -4.31 17.43 15.62
CA LEU A 338 -5.29 18.43 15.21
C LEU A 338 -6.72 18.08 15.64
N GLU A 339 -7.02 16.79 15.79
CA GLU A 339 -8.36 16.33 16.19
C GLU A 339 -8.54 16.22 17.72
N SER A 340 -7.47 16.00 18.49
CA SER A 340 -7.56 15.72 19.94
C SER A 340 -7.40 16.97 20.80
N ASP A 341 -6.53 17.90 20.40
CA ASP A 341 -6.08 18.99 21.29
C ASP A 341 -6.55 20.37 20.83
N ASN A 342 -7.27 20.44 19.71
CA ASN A 342 -7.65 21.69 19.08
C ASN A 342 -8.94 22.28 19.68
N PRO A 343 -8.88 23.46 20.35
CA PRO A 343 -10.06 24.10 20.92
C PRO A 343 -11.13 24.45 19.88
N PHE A 344 -10.71 24.76 18.65
CA PHE A 344 -11.62 24.99 17.53
C PHE A 344 -12.34 23.69 17.13
N TYR A 345 -11.64 22.55 17.14
CA TYR A 345 -12.23 21.26 16.79
C TYR A 345 -13.15 20.70 17.89
N LEU A 346 -12.85 21.00 19.16
CA LEU A 346 -13.71 20.62 20.30
C LEU A 346 -15.13 21.21 20.21
N LYS A 347 -15.34 22.31 19.48
CA LYS A 347 -16.68 22.86 19.20
C LYS A 347 -17.60 21.83 18.52
N PHE A 348 -17.02 20.93 17.73
CA PHE A 348 -17.73 19.92 16.99
C PHE A 348 -17.78 18.57 17.71
N ALA A 349 -17.41 18.49 19.00
CA ALA A 349 -17.32 17.22 19.72
C ALA A 349 -18.57 16.32 19.60
N ASN A 350 -19.75 16.94 19.53
CA ASN A 350 -21.06 16.28 19.39
C ASN A 350 -21.39 15.79 17.96
N GLU A 351 -20.62 16.19 16.95
CA GLU A 351 -20.77 15.68 15.59
C GLU A 351 -20.22 14.26 15.47
N ASP A 352 -20.78 13.48 14.54
CA ASP A 352 -20.30 12.14 14.23
C ASP A 352 -18.84 12.17 13.79
N TYR A 353 -18.10 11.11 14.12
CA TYR A 353 -16.68 11.01 13.77
C TYR A 353 -16.42 11.18 12.26
N GLU A 354 -17.31 10.65 11.41
CA GLU A 354 -17.22 10.79 9.95
C GLU A 354 -17.39 12.23 9.46
N ILE A 355 -18.13 13.08 10.17
CA ILE A 355 -18.27 14.49 9.85
C ILE A 355 -17.01 15.22 10.29
N LYS A 356 -16.62 15.02 11.56
CA LYS A 356 -15.46 15.68 12.16
C LYS A 356 -14.21 15.48 11.32
N ASN A 357 -13.84 14.22 11.05
CA ASN A 357 -12.59 13.89 10.37
C ASN A 357 -12.51 14.42 8.92
N ARG A 358 -13.63 14.85 8.34
CA ARG A 358 -13.70 15.44 7.00
C ARG A 358 -13.61 16.97 6.98
N LEU A 359 -13.79 17.65 8.12
CA LEU A 359 -13.82 19.12 8.15
C LEU A 359 -12.53 19.74 7.60
N PHE A 360 -11.37 19.28 8.07
CA PHE A 360 -10.08 19.78 7.60
C PHE A 360 -9.75 19.34 6.16
N PRO A 361 -9.82 18.05 5.79
CA PRO A 361 -9.63 17.62 4.41
C PRO A 361 -10.53 18.37 3.43
N ALA A 362 -11.83 18.51 3.72
CA ALA A 362 -12.76 19.22 2.87
C ALA A 362 -12.39 20.71 2.72
N SER A 363 -11.95 21.36 3.80
CA SER A 363 -11.51 22.76 3.75
C SER A 363 -10.28 22.94 2.84
N ILE A 364 -9.34 21.99 2.89
CA ILE A 364 -8.19 21.96 1.98
C ILE A 364 -8.64 21.74 0.54
N MET A 365 -9.59 20.83 0.30
CA MET A 365 -10.17 20.62 -1.03
C MET A 365 -10.82 21.90 -1.55
N MET A 366 -11.68 22.55 -0.78
CA MET A 366 -12.35 23.79 -1.20
C MET A 366 -11.34 24.87 -1.59
N HIS A 367 -10.28 25.05 -0.80
CA HIS A 367 -9.20 25.98 -1.14
C HIS A 367 -8.47 25.59 -2.43
N THR A 368 -7.99 24.35 -2.53
CA THR A 368 -7.18 23.90 -3.67
C THR A 368 -7.98 23.88 -4.97
N TYR A 369 -9.25 23.50 -4.94
CA TYR A 369 -10.15 23.63 -6.09
C TYR A 369 -10.40 25.10 -6.45
N LYS A 370 -10.54 26.01 -5.47
CA LYS A 370 -10.69 27.44 -5.75
C LYS A 370 -9.46 28.05 -6.41
N VAL A 371 -8.27 27.84 -5.85
CA VAL A 371 -7.03 28.46 -6.37
C VAL A 371 -6.62 27.88 -7.73
N THR A 372 -7.04 26.65 -8.04
CA THR A 372 -6.85 26.04 -9.36
C THR A 372 -7.97 26.39 -10.36
N GLY A 373 -8.92 27.26 -9.99
CA GLY A 373 -10.00 27.71 -10.88
C GLY A 373 -11.09 26.65 -11.14
N ARG A 374 -11.23 25.67 -10.25
CA ARG A 374 -12.07 24.47 -10.39
C ARG A 374 -13.20 24.40 -9.37
N SER A 375 -13.61 25.50 -8.75
CA SER A 375 -14.71 25.51 -7.76
C SER A 375 -16.00 24.85 -8.27
N ASN A 376 -16.38 25.09 -9.53
CA ASN A 376 -17.57 24.47 -10.12
C ASN A 376 -17.47 22.93 -10.15
N GLU A 377 -16.26 22.41 -10.40
CA GLU A 377 -16.01 20.96 -10.40
C GLU A 377 -16.19 20.37 -9.00
N PHE A 378 -15.74 21.07 -7.95
CA PHE A 378 -15.95 20.67 -6.57
C PHE A 378 -17.46 20.57 -6.25
N ASP A 379 -18.22 21.61 -6.59
CA ASP A 379 -19.66 21.66 -6.32
C ASP A 379 -20.44 20.57 -7.08
N GLU A 380 -20.06 20.32 -8.33
CA GLU A 380 -20.64 19.24 -9.15
C GLU A 380 -20.36 17.86 -8.53
N VAL A 381 -19.13 17.60 -8.12
CA VAL A 381 -18.75 16.30 -7.54
C VAL A 381 -19.36 16.10 -6.15
N VAL A 382 -19.48 17.14 -5.31
CA VAL A 382 -20.18 17.05 -4.02
C VAL A 382 -21.65 16.69 -4.23
N LYS A 383 -22.33 17.32 -5.20
CA LYS A 383 -23.70 16.94 -5.58
C LYS A 383 -23.78 15.52 -6.10
N GLU A 384 -22.80 15.11 -6.91
CA GLU A 384 -22.71 13.75 -7.42
C GLU A 384 -22.62 12.75 -6.26
N LEU A 385 -21.73 13.00 -5.27
CA LEU A 385 -21.51 12.15 -4.11
C LEU A 385 -22.80 11.81 -3.38
N ASN A 386 -23.72 12.79 -3.27
CA ASN A 386 -25.04 12.64 -2.64
C ASN A 386 -24.92 11.98 -1.25
N SER A 387 -24.07 12.57 -0.40
CA SER A 387 -23.74 12.05 0.93
C SER A 387 -24.19 13.05 2.00
N PRO A 388 -25.10 12.65 2.91
CA PRO A 388 -25.52 13.50 4.02
C PRO A 388 -24.35 13.96 4.90
N VAL A 389 -23.30 13.13 5.02
CA VAL A 389 -22.07 13.47 5.75
C VAL A 389 -21.37 14.64 5.09
N MET A 390 -21.13 14.57 3.78
CA MET A 390 -20.44 15.64 3.04
C MET A 390 -21.28 16.92 2.99
N ASP A 391 -22.60 16.79 2.84
CA ASP A 391 -23.52 17.94 2.90
C ASP A 391 -23.43 18.64 4.27
N ARG A 392 -23.39 17.88 5.37
CA ARG A 392 -23.22 18.44 6.72
C ARG A 392 -21.84 19.08 6.89
N VAL A 393 -20.77 18.47 6.39
CA VAL A 393 -19.41 19.04 6.40
C VAL A 393 -19.37 20.39 5.70
N CYS A 394 -19.87 20.47 4.46
CA CYS A 394 -19.93 21.73 3.71
C CYS A 394 -20.77 22.79 4.43
N LYS A 395 -21.89 22.38 5.04
CA LYS A 395 -22.75 23.28 5.82
C LYS A 395 -21.99 23.86 7.02
N ILE A 396 -21.32 23.03 7.82
CA ILE A 396 -20.52 23.49 8.98
C ILE A 396 -19.45 24.48 8.53
N ILE A 397 -18.71 24.16 7.47
CA ILE A 397 -17.64 25.03 6.95
C ILE A 397 -18.19 26.40 6.57
N ASN A 398 -19.35 26.45 5.92
CA ASN A 398 -20.00 27.71 5.56
C ASN A 398 -20.56 28.47 6.77
N GLU A 399 -21.13 27.78 7.76
CA GLU A 399 -21.66 28.37 9.00
C GLU A 399 -20.57 29.04 9.85
N GLU A 400 -19.35 28.49 9.86
CA GLU A 400 -18.19 29.06 10.56
C GLU A 400 -17.49 30.20 9.80
N GLY A 401 -18.04 30.64 8.65
CA GLY A 401 -17.50 31.75 7.87
C GLY A 401 -16.57 31.36 6.71
N GLY A 402 -16.50 30.08 6.36
CA GLY A 402 -15.78 29.56 5.19
C GLY A 402 -14.60 28.65 5.53
N TYR A 403 -14.06 28.00 4.50
CA TYR A 403 -12.93 27.07 4.64
C TYR A 403 -11.65 27.77 5.11
N GLU A 404 -11.51 29.08 4.88
CA GLU A 404 -10.35 29.87 5.28
C GLU A 404 -10.07 29.80 6.80
N LEU A 405 -11.13 29.69 7.61
CA LEU A 405 -10.99 29.65 9.06
C LEU A 405 -10.39 28.33 9.54
N PHE A 406 -10.83 27.20 8.97
CA PHE A 406 -10.25 25.89 9.20
C PHE A 406 -8.79 25.84 8.76
N LEU A 407 -8.45 26.46 7.63
CA LEU A 407 -7.07 26.51 7.15
C LEU A 407 -6.16 27.36 8.03
N THR A 408 -6.67 28.50 8.53
CA THR A 408 -5.94 29.34 9.49
C THR A 408 -5.62 28.58 10.77
N GLU A 409 -6.58 27.78 11.24
CA GLU A 409 -6.39 26.92 12.41
C GLU A 409 -5.36 25.80 12.15
N ALA A 410 -5.40 25.16 10.98
CA ALA A 410 -4.37 24.17 10.63
C ALA A 410 -2.96 24.81 10.54
N LEU A 411 -2.85 26.06 10.07
CA LEU A 411 -1.59 26.81 10.03
C LEU A 411 -1.12 27.29 11.42
N SER A 412 -2.02 27.57 12.36
CA SER A 412 -1.61 27.92 13.73
C SER A 412 -0.91 26.73 14.41
N TYR A 413 -1.35 25.52 14.10
CA TYR A 413 -0.76 24.25 14.55
C TYR A 413 0.62 23.96 13.95
N THR A 414 0.97 24.51 12.78
CA THR A 414 2.32 24.34 12.22
C THR A 414 3.36 25.20 12.92
N LEU A 415 2.94 26.26 13.60
CA LEU A 415 3.81 27.24 14.28
C LEU A 415 4.00 26.94 15.77
N ALA A 416 3.22 26.02 16.35
CA ALA A 416 3.39 25.60 17.74
C ALA A 416 4.62 24.69 17.88
N PRO A 417 5.57 24.97 18.80
CA PRO A 417 6.68 24.06 19.05
C PRO A 417 6.14 22.71 19.53
N PRO A 418 6.79 21.58 19.17
CA PRO A 418 6.34 20.27 19.62
C PRO A 418 6.34 20.23 21.15
N THR A 419 5.16 20.13 21.74
CA THR A 419 4.99 19.80 23.15
C THR A 419 5.37 18.33 23.33
N TYR A 420 6.66 18.08 23.50
CA TYR A 420 7.10 16.84 24.15
C TYR A 420 6.62 16.92 25.60
N GLY A 421 5.50 16.25 25.88
CA GLY A 421 5.02 16.04 27.25
C GLY A 421 6.08 15.27 28.05
N LEU A 422 6.42 15.83 29.21
CA LEU A 422 7.24 15.23 30.26
C LEU A 422 6.58 14.01 30.88
#